data_AF-A0A106NPY8-F1
#
_entry.id   AF-A0A106NPY8-F1
#
_cell.length_a   1.000
_cell.length_b   1.000
_cell.length_c   1.000
_cell.angle_alpha   90.00
_cell.angle_beta   90.00
_cell.angle_gamma   90.00
#
_symmetry.space_group_name_H-M   'P 1'
#
loop_
_entity.id
_entity.type
_entity.pdbx_description
1 polymer ?
#
loop_
_entity_poly.entity_id
_entity_poly.type
_entity_poly.pdbx_seq_one_letter_code
_entity_poly.pdbx_strand_id
1 'polypeptide(L)'
;MDSPPDDSRVAVWAAAGVTPDMLVTAIADARKRRAKAQSQQPVNVGFLDAILADALAARAAPSAAAGMPAGPWHTSWSGIVAFGRDCGLTQGECEPAADFRLRVFNAAGDGPWWDELNRAFRNTSGPVAAGAILENGR
;
A
#
# COMPACT_ATOMS: atom_id res chain seq x y z
N MET A 1 21.03 8.21 44.68
CA MET A 1 21.89 8.06 43.49
C MET A 1 20.95 7.95 42.30
N ASP A 2 20.75 9.04 41.56
CA ASP A 2 19.97 9.08 40.33
C ASP A 2 20.84 8.51 39.19
N SER A 3 20.49 7.32 38.69
CA SER A 3 21.00 6.86 37.40
C SER A 3 20.20 7.57 36.29
N PRO A 4 20.83 7.99 35.19
CA PRO A 4 20.10 8.66 34.12
C PRO A 4 19.05 7.71 33.51
N PRO A 5 17.88 8.23 33.09
CA PRO A 5 16.86 7.46 32.38
C PRO A 5 17.26 7.29 30.91
N ASP A 6 18.48 6.81 30.66
CA ASP A 6 18.95 6.49 29.32
C ASP A 6 18.76 4.98 29.13
N ASP A 7 17.52 4.60 28.78
CA ASP A 7 17.21 3.22 28.42
C ASP A 7 18.01 2.88 27.16
N SER A 8 18.97 1.95 27.28
CA SER A 8 19.86 1.55 26.19
C SER A 8 19.11 1.18 24.90
N ARG A 9 17.83 0.79 25.00
CA ARG A 9 16.96 0.52 23.85
C ARG A 9 16.68 1.76 23.01
N VAL A 10 16.52 2.93 23.62
CA VAL A 10 16.30 4.19 22.90
C VAL A 10 17.53 4.55 22.07
N ALA A 11 18.73 4.33 22.62
CA ALA A 11 19.99 4.50 21.88
C ALA A 11 20.11 3.51 20.71
N VAL A 12 19.68 2.25 20.90
CA VAL A 12 19.64 1.24 19.83
C VAL A 12 18.63 1.63 18.74
N TRP A 13 17.47 2.18 19.09
CA TRP A 13 16.48 2.67 18.13
C TRP A 13 17.02 3.81 17.27
N ALA A 14 17.71 4.77 17.88
CA ALA A 14 18.36 5.84 17.16
C ALA A 14 19.42 5.30 16.18
N ALA A 15 20.26 4.35 16.62
CA ALA A 15 21.25 3.70 15.76
C ALA A 15 20.62 2.87 14.63
N ALA A 16 19.45 2.28 14.86
CA ALA A 16 18.67 1.53 13.87
C ALA A 16 17.88 2.42 12.90
N GLY A 17 17.95 3.75 13.05
CA GLY A 17 17.27 4.70 12.18
C GLY A 17 15.76 4.84 12.45
N VAL A 18 15.31 4.51 13.66
CA VAL A 18 13.92 4.77 14.09
C VAL A 18 13.71 6.28 14.17
N THR A 19 12.71 6.78 13.46
CA THR A 19 12.35 8.20 13.47
C THR A 19 11.28 8.50 14.53
N PRO A 20 11.13 9.77 14.95
CA PRO A 20 10.03 10.17 15.84
C PRO A 20 8.64 9.80 15.29
N ASP A 21 8.44 9.87 13.98
CA ASP A 21 7.19 9.49 13.31
C ASP A 21 6.89 7.98 13.44
N MET A 22 7.93 7.14 13.27
CA MET A 22 7.83 5.70 13.50
C MET A 22 7.46 5.38 14.95
N LEU A 23 7.98 6.15 15.91
CA LEU A 23 7.65 5.98 17.32
C LEU A 23 6.20 6.38 17.62
N VAL A 24 5.70 7.48 17.04
CA VAL A 24 4.29 7.90 17.18
C VAL A 24 3.35 6.81 16.62
N THR A 25 3.67 6.28 15.44
CA THR A 25 2.92 5.17 14.83
C THR A 25 2.96 3.92 15.71
N ALA A 26 4.12 3.55 16.23
CA ALA A 26 4.27 2.40 17.12
C ALA A 26 3.45 2.54 18.42
N ILE A 27 3.38 3.75 18.99
CA ILE A 27 2.54 4.03 20.18
C ILE A 27 1.06 3.88 19.85
N ALA A 28 0.62 4.38 18.69
CA ALA A 28 -0.78 4.24 18.25
C ALA A 28 -1.15 2.76 18.07
N ASP A 29 -0.29 1.96 17.43
CA ASP A 29 -0.52 0.54 17.21
C ASP A 29 -0.43 -0.28 18.50
N ALA A 30 0.47 0.08 19.42
CA ALA A 30 0.53 -0.51 20.75
C ALA A 30 -0.80 -0.33 21.51
N ARG A 31 -1.39 0.86 21.45
CA ARG A 31 -2.70 1.15 22.06
C ARG A 31 -3.81 0.33 21.41
N LYS A 32 -3.86 0.25 20.09
CA LYS A 32 -4.84 -0.59 19.37
C LYS A 32 -4.72 -2.07 19.76
N ARG A 33 -3.49 -2.59 19.87
CA ARG A 33 -3.23 -3.99 20.23
C ARG A 33 -3.64 -4.30 21.66
N ARG A 34 -3.42 -3.37 22.61
CA ARG A 34 -3.92 -3.47 23.98
C ARG A 34 -5.44 -3.45 24.05
N ALA A 35 -6.08 -2.54 23.32
CA ALA A 35 -7.53 -2.47 23.24
C ALA A 35 -8.14 -3.76 22.68
N LYS A 36 -7.57 -4.29 21.58
CA LYS A 36 -7.98 -5.57 20.98
C LYS A 36 -7.80 -6.75 21.93
N ALA A 37 -6.70 -6.76 22.70
CA ALA A 37 -6.42 -7.79 23.69
C ALA A 37 -7.15 -7.57 25.02
N GLN A 38 -8.00 -6.54 25.14
CA GLN A 38 -8.66 -6.12 26.38
C GLN A 38 -7.69 -6.00 27.57
N SER A 39 -6.45 -5.60 27.28
CA SER A 39 -5.38 -5.57 28.26
C SER A 39 -5.24 -4.18 28.85
N GLN A 40 -5.38 -4.07 30.18
CA GLN A 40 -5.24 -2.81 30.93
C GLN A 40 -3.80 -2.43 31.26
N GLN A 41 -2.83 -3.25 30.84
CA GLN A 41 -1.42 -2.95 31.08
C GLN A 41 -0.98 -1.73 30.25
N PRO A 42 -0.14 -0.86 30.82
CA PRO A 42 0.38 0.29 30.10
C PRO A 42 1.27 -0.12 28.93
N VAL A 43 1.35 0.76 27.93
CA VAL A 43 2.33 0.64 26.84
C VAL A 43 3.71 0.96 27.42
N ASN A 44 4.56 -0.04 27.51
CA ASN A 44 5.93 0.07 28.04
C ASN A 44 6.97 -0.03 26.91
N VAL A 45 8.19 0.42 27.20
CA VAL A 45 9.30 0.49 26.22
C VAL A 45 9.61 -0.87 25.59
N GLY A 46 9.56 -1.97 26.35
CA GLY A 46 9.79 -3.31 25.79
C GLY A 46 8.70 -3.78 24.82
N PHE A 47 7.46 -3.31 25.00
CA PHE A 47 6.39 -3.58 24.05
C PHE A 47 6.52 -2.75 22.77
N LEU A 48 6.97 -1.50 22.90
CA LEU A 48 7.30 -0.65 21.76
C LEU A 48 8.49 -1.21 20.97
N ASP A 49 9.50 -1.74 21.66
CA ASP A 49 10.67 -2.39 21.06
C ASP A 49 10.27 -3.53 20.12
N ALA A 50 9.37 -4.41 20.56
CA ALA A 50 8.85 -5.50 19.74
C ALA A 50 8.08 -5.00 18.50
N ILE A 51 7.26 -3.95 18.65
CA ILE A 51 6.50 -3.38 17.53
C ILE A 51 7.43 -2.71 16.51
N LEU A 52 8.45 -1.98 16.99
CA LEU A 52 9.44 -1.34 16.13
C LEU A 52 10.31 -2.37 15.41
N ALA A 53 10.71 -3.45 16.09
CA ALA A 53 11.45 -4.56 15.49
C ALA A 53 10.62 -5.25 14.38
N ASP A 54 9.34 -5.52 14.62
CA ASP A 54 8.42 -6.06 13.61
C ASP A 54 8.29 -5.13 12.40
N ALA A 55 8.17 -3.81 12.63
CA ALA A 55 8.06 -2.81 11.57
C ALA A 55 9.33 -2.71 10.72
N LEU A 56 10.51 -2.74 11.36
CA LEU A 56 11.80 -2.77 10.68
C LEU A 56 12.00 -4.07 9.90
N ALA A 57 11.60 -5.22 10.47
CA ALA A 57 11.65 -6.51 9.79
C ALA A 57 10.72 -6.55 8.57
N ALA A 58 9.50 -6.00 8.67
CA ALA A 58 8.57 -5.90 7.55
C ALA A 58 9.10 -5.00 6.42
N ARG A 59 9.87 -3.95 6.75
CA ARG A 59 10.56 -3.11 5.76
C ARG A 59 11.72 -3.83 5.08
N ALA A 60 12.48 -4.62 5.84
CA ALA A 60 13.62 -5.39 5.34
C ALA A 60 13.21 -6.65 4.57
N ALA A 61 12.00 -7.17 4.82
CA ALA A 61 11.49 -8.33 4.13
C ALA A 61 11.24 -8.00 2.64
N PRO A 62 11.77 -8.80 1.71
CA PRO A 62 11.38 -8.71 0.32
C PRO A 62 9.87 -8.98 0.24
N SER A 63 9.12 -8.04 -0.36
CA SER A 63 7.67 -8.20 -0.52
C SER A 63 7.37 -9.53 -1.21
N ALA A 64 6.45 -10.34 -0.68
CA ALA A 64 6.04 -11.61 -1.28
C ALA A 64 5.49 -11.45 -2.72
N ALA A 65 5.21 -10.22 -3.17
CA ALA A 65 4.91 -9.89 -4.56
C ALA A 65 6.13 -9.97 -5.50
N ALA A 66 7.36 -10.06 -4.98
CA ALA A 66 8.59 -10.13 -5.77
C ALA A 66 8.81 -11.49 -6.47
N GLY A 67 7.95 -12.49 -6.20
CA GLY A 67 8.08 -13.85 -6.73
C GLY A 67 7.06 -14.25 -7.80
N MET A 68 6.02 -13.46 -8.06
CA MET A 68 5.14 -13.69 -9.21
C MET A 68 5.70 -12.93 -10.41
N PRO A 69 5.73 -13.49 -11.63
CA PRO A 69 6.02 -12.70 -12.81
C PRO A 69 4.96 -11.60 -12.86
N ALA A 70 5.36 -10.38 -12.52
CA ALA A 70 4.50 -9.23 -12.67
C ALA A 70 4.23 -9.14 -14.17
N GLY A 71 3.00 -9.54 -14.57
CA GLY A 71 2.48 -9.14 -15.86
C GLY A 71 2.63 -7.61 -16.00
N PRO A 72 2.52 -7.08 -17.22
CA PRO A 72 2.76 -5.66 -17.47
C PRO A 72 2.04 -4.80 -16.42
N TRP A 73 2.74 -3.84 -15.80
CA TRP A 73 2.30 -3.15 -14.58
C TRP A 73 0.89 -2.57 -14.67
N HIS A 74 0.46 -2.17 -15.88
CA HIS A 74 -0.82 -1.58 -16.19
C HIS A 74 -2.02 -2.55 -16.12
N THR A 75 -1.76 -3.86 -16.01
CA THR A 75 -2.78 -4.93 -16.07
C THR A 75 -3.43 -5.26 -14.73
N SER A 76 -2.84 -4.83 -13.62
CA SER A 76 -3.35 -5.09 -12.27
C SER A 76 -3.30 -3.85 -11.40
N TRP A 77 -4.20 -3.75 -10.43
CA TRP A 77 -4.21 -2.63 -9.48
C TRP A 77 -2.92 -2.56 -8.65
N SER A 78 -2.43 -3.70 -8.17
CA SER A 78 -1.15 -3.77 -7.45
C SER A 78 0.04 -3.34 -8.31
N GLY A 79 0.05 -3.69 -9.59
CA GLY A 79 1.07 -3.23 -10.55
C GLY A 79 1.01 -1.71 -10.78
N ILE A 80 -0.19 -1.14 -10.90
CA ILE A 80 -0.39 0.32 -11.03
C ILE A 80 0.10 1.05 -9.79
N VAL A 81 -0.22 0.55 -8.58
CA VAL A 81 0.27 1.15 -7.33
C VAL A 81 1.78 1.04 -7.19
N ALA A 82 2.37 -0.10 -7.56
CA ALA A 82 3.82 -0.30 -7.52
C ALA A 82 4.55 0.65 -8.48
N PHE A 83 4.11 0.73 -9.74
CA PHE A 83 4.68 1.64 -10.73
C PHE A 83 4.46 3.12 -10.34
N GLY A 84 3.29 3.46 -9.80
CA GLY A 84 3.04 4.79 -9.25
C GLY A 84 4.05 5.16 -8.18
N ARG A 85 4.37 4.25 -7.25
CA ARG A 85 5.39 4.47 -6.21
C ARG A 85 6.77 4.70 -6.82
N ASP A 86 7.14 3.95 -7.85
CA ASP A 86 8.42 4.12 -8.54
C ASP A 86 8.51 5.49 -9.26
N CYS A 87 7.37 6.05 -9.68
CA CYS A 87 7.24 7.42 -10.18
C CYS A 87 7.08 8.50 -9.09
N GLY A 88 7.15 8.13 -7.79
CA GLY A 88 6.95 9.07 -6.68
C GLY A 88 5.48 9.48 -6.45
N LEU A 89 4.53 8.73 -7.00
CA LEU A 89 3.10 8.93 -6.83
C LEU A 89 2.53 7.96 -5.79
N THR A 90 1.74 8.49 -4.87
CA THR A 90 0.90 7.70 -3.95
C THR A 90 -0.56 8.12 -4.10
N GLN A 91 -1.46 7.19 -3.81
CA GLN A 91 -2.89 7.50 -3.77
C GLN A 91 -3.17 8.35 -2.52
N GLY A 92 -3.84 9.48 -2.70
CA GLY A 92 -4.28 10.33 -1.60
C GLY A 92 -5.38 9.66 -0.76
N GLU A 93 -5.52 10.05 0.51
CA GLU A 93 -6.48 9.44 1.47
C GLU A 93 -7.94 9.51 1.01
N CYS A 94 -8.29 10.51 0.20
CA CYS A 94 -9.62 10.69 -0.39
C CYS A 94 -9.61 10.63 -1.91
N GLU A 95 -8.52 10.18 -2.52
CA GLU A 95 -8.41 10.12 -3.97
C GLU A 95 -9.11 8.87 -4.53
N PRO A 96 -10.01 9.02 -5.51
CA PRO A 96 -10.59 7.88 -6.22
C PRO A 96 -9.50 7.05 -6.92
N ALA A 97 -9.67 5.72 -6.89
CA ALA A 97 -8.74 4.79 -7.54
C ALA A 97 -8.58 5.08 -9.05
N ALA A 98 -9.63 5.56 -9.71
CA ALA A 98 -9.60 5.95 -11.12
C ALA A 98 -8.71 7.17 -11.38
N ASP A 99 -8.73 8.16 -10.48
CA ASP A 99 -7.94 9.38 -10.61
C ASP A 99 -6.46 9.09 -10.36
N PHE A 100 -6.15 8.31 -9.32
CA PHE A 100 -4.79 7.83 -9.07
C PHE A 100 -4.25 7.06 -10.27
N ARG A 101 -5.06 6.14 -10.83
CA ARG A 101 -4.72 5.40 -12.04
C ARG A 101 -4.38 6.36 -13.18
N LEU A 102 -5.23 7.33 -13.48
CA LEU A 102 -4.99 8.31 -14.55
C LEU A 102 -3.67 9.06 -14.37
N ARG A 103 -3.35 9.48 -13.14
CA ARG A 103 -2.05 10.13 -12.85
C ARG A 103 -0.87 9.21 -13.14
N VAL A 104 -0.96 7.95 -12.73
CA VAL A 104 0.09 6.95 -12.99
C VAL A 104 0.27 6.72 -14.49
N PHE A 105 -0.81 6.59 -15.26
CA PHE A 105 -0.73 6.44 -16.71
C PHE A 105 -0.17 7.70 -17.39
N ASN A 106 -0.55 8.89 -16.93
CA ASN A 106 -0.01 10.14 -17.46
C ASN A 106 1.50 10.30 -17.15
N ALA A 107 1.94 9.88 -15.96
CA ALA A 107 3.36 9.87 -15.59
C ALA A 107 4.17 8.84 -16.38
N ALA A 108 3.56 7.71 -16.75
CA ALA A 108 4.17 6.71 -17.62
C ALA A 108 4.40 7.21 -19.06
N GLY A 109 3.63 8.21 -19.50
CA GLY A 109 3.68 8.76 -20.85
C GLY A 109 3.08 7.85 -21.92
N ASP A 110 3.61 7.93 -23.14
CA ASP A 110 3.19 7.08 -24.25
C ASP A 110 3.92 5.73 -24.21
N GLY A 111 3.17 4.64 -24.28
CA GLY A 111 3.73 3.31 -24.34
C GLY A 111 2.76 2.25 -24.84
N PRO A 112 3.26 1.02 -25.09
CA PRO A 112 2.52 -0.05 -25.75
C PRO A 112 1.27 -0.52 -24.98
N TRP A 113 1.12 -0.12 -23.71
CA TRP A 113 -0.05 -0.38 -22.89
C TRP A 113 -1.33 0.35 -23.35
N TRP A 114 -1.20 1.44 -24.13
CA TRP A 114 -2.36 2.14 -24.70
C TRP A 114 -3.18 1.26 -25.65
N ASP A 115 -2.50 0.47 -26.48
CA ASP A 115 -3.16 -0.46 -27.40
C ASP A 115 -3.88 -1.57 -26.65
N GLU A 116 -3.30 -2.04 -25.55
CA GLU A 116 -3.85 -3.11 -24.74
C GLU A 116 -5.05 -2.64 -23.90
N LEU A 117 -5.00 -1.41 -23.36
CA LEU A 117 -6.16 -0.77 -22.73
C LEU A 117 -7.29 -0.52 -23.73
N ASN A 118 -6.97 0.00 -24.91
CA ASN A 118 -7.94 0.20 -25.97
C ASN A 118 -8.56 -1.12 -26.42
N ARG A 119 -7.78 -2.18 -26.53
CA ARG A 119 -8.26 -3.53 -26.84
C ARG A 119 -9.14 -4.09 -25.74
N ALA A 120 -8.74 -3.96 -24.46
CA ALA A 120 -9.53 -4.41 -23.33
C ALA A 120 -10.88 -3.69 -23.26
N PHE A 121 -10.89 -2.36 -23.47
CA PHE A 121 -12.10 -1.54 -23.54
C PHE A 121 -13.01 -1.93 -24.71
N ARG A 122 -12.43 -2.17 -25.90
CA ARG A 122 -13.17 -2.69 -27.07
C ARG A 122 -13.72 -4.10 -26.85
N ASN A 123 -13.07 -4.93 -26.03
CA ASN A 123 -13.54 -6.28 -25.73
C ASN A 123 -14.58 -6.33 -24.60
N THR A 124 -14.51 -5.42 -23.61
CA THR A 124 -15.57 -5.26 -22.59
C THR A 124 -16.83 -4.63 -23.18
N SER A 125 -16.65 -3.79 -24.20
CA SER A 125 -17.69 -3.42 -25.16
C SER A 125 -17.87 -4.54 -26.19
N GLY A 126 -18.22 -5.76 -25.74
CA GLY A 126 -18.58 -6.85 -26.64
C GLY A 126 -19.65 -6.40 -27.66
N PRO A 127 -19.82 -7.09 -28.79
CA PRO A 127 -20.71 -6.64 -29.86
C PRO A 127 -22.09 -6.40 -29.26
N VAL A 128 -22.58 -5.16 -29.30
CA VAL A 128 -24.02 -4.94 -29.31
C VAL A 128 -24.50 -5.75 -30.51
N ALA A 129 -25.16 -6.87 -30.26
CA ALA A 129 -25.76 -7.66 -31.31
C ALA A 129 -26.68 -6.71 -32.08
N ALA A 130 -26.31 -6.38 -33.31
CA ALA A 130 -27.05 -5.50 -34.21
C ALA A 130 -28.35 -6.15 -34.72
N GLY A 131 -29.04 -6.92 -33.88
CA GLY A 131 -30.19 -7.73 -34.28
C GLY A 131 -30.92 -8.36 -33.09
N ALA A 132 -31.55 -7.55 -32.24
CA ALA A 132 -32.55 -8.04 -31.28
C ALA A 132 -33.59 -6.97 -30.89
N ILE A 133 -33.98 -6.09 -31.83
CA ILE A 133 -35.17 -5.23 -31.67
C ILE A 133 -35.99 -5.28 -32.96
N LEU A 134 -36.49 -6.45 -33.32
CA LEU A 134 -37.72 -6.58 -34.10
C LEU A 134 -38.40 -7.87 -33.63
N GLU A 135 -39.73 -7.78 -33.51
CA GLU A 135 -40.68 -8.88 -33.31
C GLU A 135 -40.93 -9.32 -31.85
N ASN A 136 -41.95 -8.71 -31.23
CA ASN A 136 -43.27 -9.37 -31.15
C ASN A 136 -44.27 -8.42 -30.48
N GLY A 137 -45.04 -7.73 -31.31
CA GLY A 137 -46.36 -7.24 -30.95
C GLY A 137 -47.37 -7.95 -31.85
N ARG A 138 -48.23 -8.78 -31.25
CA ARG A 138 -49.62 -9.00 -31.65
C ARG A 138 -50.38 -9.69 -30.52
#